data_AF-X1LN01-F1
#
_entry.id   AF-X1LN01-F1
#
_cell.length_a   1.000
_cell.length_b   1.000
_cell.length_c   1.000
_cell.angle_alpha   90.00
_cell.angle_beta   90.00
_cell.angle_gamma   90.00
#
_symmetry.space_group_name_H-M   'P 1'
#
loop_
_entity.id
_entity.type
_entity.pdbx_description
1 polymer ?
#
loop_
_entity_poly.entity_id
_entity_poly.type
_entity_poly.pdbx_seq_one_letter_code
_entity_poly.pdbx_strand_id
1 'polypeptide(L)'
;MDVIVKPLIPDLIEDFLNFFDNIAFSDNPEWGGCYCQFYHFAGNMEQWEKATKEHKRNSAKTLIKEEKMKGFLAFIDTEPAGWCNVNSKEVYNKIPVDSESDDTREGKIASIVCFLIAPAHRKKGLA
;
A
#
# COMPACT_ATOMS: atom_id res chain seq x y z
N MET A 1 -19.02 -15.57 -1.39
CA MET A 1 -17.61 -15.16 -1.26
C MET A 1 -17.62 -14.12 -0.16
N ASP A 2 -17.27 -14.53 1.05
CA ASP A 2 -17.32 -13.62 2.19
C ASP A 2 -15.99 -12.87 2.24
N VAL A 3 -16.07 -11.57 2.03
CA VAL A 3 -14.90 -10.68 2.03
C VAL A 3 -14.86 -9.96 3.36
N ILE A 4 -13.72 -10.06 4.04
CA ILE A 4 -13.45 -9.30 5.27
C ILE A 4 -12.41 -8.24 4.96
N VAL A 5 -12.75 -6.98 5.16
CA VAL A 5 -11.81 -5.86 4.99
C VAL A 5 -11.34 -5.39 6.35
N LYS A 6 -10.02 -5.39 6.58
CA LYS A 6 -9.40 -4.96 7.83
C LYS A 6 -8.49 -3.76 7.60
N PRO A 7 -8.50 -2.76 8.51
CA PRO A 7 -7.50 -1.69 8.46
C PRO A 7 -6.11 -2.29 8.69
N LEU A 8 -5.11 -1.77 7.98
CA LEU A 8 -3.73 -2.18 8.20
C LEU A 8 -3.26 -1.67 9.57
N ILE A 9 -2.89 -2.62 10.42
CA ILE A 9 -2.32 -2.40 11.74
C ILE A 9 -1.03 -3.24 11.87
N PRO A 10 -0.15 -2.95 12.85
CA PRO A 10 1.10 -3.70 13.03
C PRO A 10 0.93 -5.23 13.08
N ASP A 11 -0.18 -5.73 13.62
CA ASP A 11 -0.48 -7.16 13.71
C ASP A 11 -0.68 -7.84 12.35
N LEU A 12 -1.01 -7.08 11.30
CA LEU A 12 -1.22 -7.58 9.94
C LEU A 12 0.03 -7.44 9.04
N ILE A 13 1.21 -7.14 9.62
CA ILE A 13 2.44 -6.99 8.84
C ILE A 13 2.77 -8.27 8.06
N GLU A 14 2.65 -9.44 8.68
CA GLU A 14 3.01 -10.68 7.99
C GLU A 14 2.00 -11.05 6.90
N ASP A 15 0.71 -10.71 7.07
CA ASP A 15 -0.30 -10.82 6.00
C ASP A 15 0.00 -9.88 4.83
N PHE A 16 0.34 -8.61 5.12
CA PHE A 16 0.75 -7.64 4.11
C PHE A 16 1.97 -8.14 3.33
N LEU A 17 2.98 -8.64 4.03
CA LEU A 17 4.19 -9.15 3.40
C LEU A 17 3.91 -10.39 2.57
N ASN A 18 3.12 -11.34 3.08
CA ASN A 18 2.70 -12.51 2.32
C ASN A 18 1.96 -12.11 1.03
N PHE A 19 1.07 -11.12 1.12
CA PHE A 19 0.35 -10.61 -0.04
C PHE A 19 1.32 -10.09 -1.12
N PHE A 20 2.30 -9.27 -0.76
CA PHE A 20 3.28 -8.73 -1.70
C PHE A 20 4.34 -9.73 -2.16
N ASP A 21 4.79 -10.62 -1.27
CA ASP A 21 5.85 -11.59 -1.53
C ASP A 21 5.36 -12.72 -2.44
N ASN A 22 4.11 -13.18 -2.26
CA ASN A 22 3.64 -14.44 -2.82
C ASN A 22 2.35 -14.34 -3.67
N ILE A 23 1.47 -13.38 -3.43
CA ILE A 23 0.08 -13.43 -3.94
C ILE A 23 -0.18 -12.39 -5.02
N ALA A 24 -0.02 -11.12 -4.69
CA ALA A 24 -0.47 -9.96 -5.49
C ALA A 24 0.14 -9.92 -6.90
N PHE A 25 1.36 -10.43 -7.02
CA PHE A 25 2.21 -10.40 -8.20
C PHE A 25 2.59 -11.80 -8.70
N SER A 26 1.84 -12.83 -8.31
CA SER A 26 2.12 -14.22 -8.75
C SER A 26 2.10 -14.41 -10.27
N ASP A 27 1.44 -13.50 -10.99
CA ASP A 27 1.42 -13.46 -12.46
C ASP A 27 2.42 -12.46 -13.09
N ASN A 28 3.05 -11.58 -12.29
CA ASN A 28 4.03 -10.57 -12.73
C ASN A 28 5.07 -10.29 -11.61
N PRO A 29 5.96 -11.26 -11.28
CA PRO A 29 6.80 -11.19 -10.07
C PRO A 29 7.72 -9.97 -9.97
N GLU A 30 8.09 -9.39 -11.11
CA GLU A 30 8.97 -8.23 -11.20
C GLU A 30 8.31 -6.92 -10.73
N TRP A 31 6.99 -6.89 -10.56
CA TRP A 31 6.26 -5.69 -10.09
C TRP A 31 6.16 -5.59 -8.56
N GLY A 32 6.40 -6.69 -7.84
CA GLY A 32 6.25 -6.76 -6.38
C GLY A 32 7.37 -6.12 -5.55
N GLY A 33 8.31 -5.41 -6.19
CA GLY A 33 9.48 -4.86 -5.50
C GLY A 33 9.23 -3.59 -4.68
N CYS A 34 8.09 -2.91 -4.87
CA CYS A 34 7.85 -1.59 -4.28
C CYS A 34 7.30 -1.64 -2.85
N TYR A 35 6.67 -2.75 -2.45
CA TYR A 35 5.93 -2.90 -1.17
C TYR A 35 5.06 -1.68 -0.83
N CYS A 36 4.46 -1.07 -1.86
CA CYS A 36 3.57 0.08 -1.76
C CYS A 36 4.15 1.32 -1.03
N GLN A 37 5.46 1.45 -0.90
CA GLN A 37 6.06 2.52 -0.10
C GLN A 37 6.56 3.73 -0.91
N PHE A 38 6.49 3.70 -2.25
CA PHE A 38 7.04 4.75 -3.10
C PHE A 38 6.56 6.16 -2.73
N TYR A 39 5.26 6.32 -2.50
CA TYR A 39 4.69 7.63 -2.14
C TYR A 39 5.03 8.09 -0.72
N HIS A 40 5.44 7.17 0.15
CA HIS A 40 5.97 7.48 1.48
C HIS A 40 7.48 7.78 1.46
N PHE A 41 8.20 7.40 0.41
CA PHE A 41 9.63 7.53 0.33
C PHE A 41 10.07 9.01 0.23
N ALA A 42 10.86 9.46 1.21
CA ALA A 42 11.33 10.84 1.29
C ALA A 42 12.56 11.13 0.39
N GLY A 43 13.27 10.10 -0.06
CA GLY A 43 14.47 10.25 -0.90
C GLY A 43 14.17 10.61 -2.36
N ASN A 44 15.22 10.79 -3.15
CA ASN A 44 15.12 11.08 -4.59
C ASN A 44 15.01 9.80 -5.45
N MET A 45 14.78 9.96 -6.76
CA MET A 45 14.61 8.82 -7.67
C MET A 45 15.86 7.93 -7.76
N GLU A 46 17.06 8.51 -7.76
CA GLU A 46 18.30 7.73 -7.79
C GLU A 46 18.43 6.80 -6.57
N GLN A 47 18.08 7.30 -5.38
CA GLN A 47 18.06 6.49 -4.16
C GLN A 47 16.99 5.40 -4.22
N TRP A 48 15.82 5.71 -4.77
CA TRP A 48 14.73 4.74 -4.94
C TRP A 48 15.11 3.59 -5.87
N GLU A 49 15.77 3.90 -6.99
CA GLU A 49 16.22 2.93 -7.98
C GLU A 49 17.34 2.03 -7.45
N LYS A 50 18.28 2.59 -6.67
CA LYS A 50 19.37 1.82 -6.02
C LYS A 50 18.88 0.94 -4.86
N ALA A 51 17.75 1.26 -4.24
CA ALA A 51 17.24 0.51 -3.11
C ALA A 51 16.78 -0.91 -3.50
N THR A 52 17.34 -1.91 -2.81
CA THR A 52 17.03 -3.32 -3.04
C THR A 52 15.61 -3.68 -2.63
N LYS A 53 15.08 -4.79 -3.17
CA LYS A 53 13.78 -5.35 -2.77
C LYS A 53 13.71 -5.58 -1.26
N GLU A 54 14.76 -6.15 -0.67
CA GLU A 54 14.84 -6.40 0.77
C GLU A 54 14.82 -5.11 1.59
N HIS A 55 15.56 -4.08 1.16
CA HIS A 55 15.52 -2.77 1.80
C HIS A 55 14.09 -2.19 1.76
N LYS A 56 13.43 -2.27 0.60
CA LYS A 56 12.05 -1.78 0.42
C LYS A 56 11.06 -2.55 1.29
N ARG A 57 11.22 -3.86 1.40
CA ARG A 57 10.43 -4.75 2.29
C ARG A 57 10.56 -4.35 3.75
N ASN A 58 11.79 -4.16 4.23
CA ASN A 58 12.05 -3.78 5.61
C ASN A 58 11.55 -2.36 5.93
N SER A 59 11.72 -1.42 4.99
CA SER A 59 11.19 -0.07 5.15
C SER A 59 9.66 -0.04 5.18
N ALA A 60 8.98 -0.89 4.39
CA ALA A 60 7.53 -1.06 4.51
C ALA A 60 7.13 -1.59 5.91
N LYS A 61 7.84 -2.60 6.45
CA LYS A 61 7.61 -3.06 7.84
C LYS A 61 7.71 -1.90 8.85
N THR A 62 8.74 -1.07 8.72
CA THR A 62 8.93 0.10 9.60
C THR A 62 7.78 1.09 9.48
N LEU A 63 7.37 1.43 8.26
CA LEU A 63 6.25 2.36 8.03
C LEU A 63 4.93 1.85 8.64
N ILE A 64 4.69 0.54 8.60
CA ILE A 64 3.49 -0.07 9.19
C ILE A 64 3.58 -0.07 10.72
N LYS A 65 4.74 -0.42 11.30
CA LYS A 65 4.97 -0.38 12.75
C LYS A 65 4.83 1.03 13.34
N GLU A 66 5.24 2.03 12.59
CA GLU A 66 5.11 3.45 12.95
C GLU A 66 3.73 4.03 12.58
N GLU A 67 2.80 3.22 12.06
CA GLU A 67 1.47 3.62 11.60
C GLU A 67 1.46 4.75 10.54
N LYS A 68 2.57 4.91 9.81
CA LYS A 68 2.73 5.88 8.72
C LYS A 68 2.16 5.36 7.40
N MET A 69 2.29 4.07 7.14
CA MET A 69 1.59 3.41 6.03
C MET A 69 0.26 2.89 6.54
N LYS A 70 -0.82 3.43 5.98
CA LYS A 70 -2.21 3.05 6.30
C LYS A 70 -2.89 2.52 5.06
N GLY A 71 -4.00 1.82 5.28
CA GLY A 71 -4.74 1.22 4.21
C GLY A 71 -5.65 0.11 4.69
N PHE A 72 -6.10 -0.70 3.76
CA PHE A 72 -6.97 -1.83 4.02
C PHE A 72 -6.46 -3.08 3.32
N LEU A 73 -6.44 -4.19 4.04
CA LEU A 73 -6.28 -5.53 3.48
C LEU A 73 -7.66 -6.17 3.38
N ALA A 74 -7.98 -6.69 2.20
CA ALA A 74 -9.14 -7.52 1.99
C ALA A 74 -8.73 -8.99 2.11
N PHE A 75 -9.55 -9.79 2.78
CA PHE A 75 -9.35 -11.22 2.99
C PHE A 75 -10.53 -11.99 2.42
N ILE A 76 -10.24 -13.17 1.88
CA ILE A 76 -11.22 -14.21 1.60
C ILE A 76 -10.77 -15.42 2.42
N ASP A 77 -11.69 -15.93 3.25
CA ASP A 77 -11.36 -16.88 4.32
C ASP A 77 -10.26 -16.32 5.25
N THR A 78 -9.07 -16.92 5.25
CA THR A 78 -7.91 -16.48 6.04
C THR A 78 -6.78 -15.90 5.18
N GLU A 79 -6.95 -15.80 3.87
CA GLU A 79 -5.89 -15.38 2.95
C GLU A 79 -6.12 -13.94 2.45
N PRO A 80 -5.06 -13.10 2.38
CA PRO A 80 -5.19 -11.77 1.81
C PRO A 80 -5.44 -11.83 0.30
N ALA A 81 -6.50 -11.16 -0.14
CA ALA A 81 -6.98 -11.14 -1.52
C ALA A 81 -6.87 -9.76 -2.18
N GLY A 82 -6.69 -8.68 -1.40
CA GLY A 82 -6.54 -7.32 -1.92
C GLY A 82 -5.87 -6.35 -0.95
N TRP A 83 -5.35 -5.27 -1.50
CA TRP A 83 -4.67 -4.19 -0.78
C TRP A 83 -5.08 -2.82 -1.32
N CYS A 84 -5.37 -1.89 -0.42
CA CYS A 84 -5.62 -0.49 -0.73
C CYS A 84 -4.74 0.39 0.17
N ASN A 85 -3.73 1.05 -0.40
CA ASN A 85 -2.95 2.06 0.33
C ASN A 85 -3.72 3.38 0.24
N VAL A 86 -4.26 3.78 1.39
CA VAL A 86 -5.01 5.02 1.54
C VAL A 86 -4.63 5.69 2.85
N ASN A 87 -4.32 6.97 2.77
CA ASN A 87 -3.95 7.78 3.91
C ASN A 87 -4.26 9.26 3.61
N SER A 88 -4.06 10.13 4.59
CA SER A 88 -4.15 11.57 4.36
C SER A 88 -3.10 12.00 3.33
N LYS A 89 -3.49 12.87 2.38
CA LYS A 89 -2.62 13.39 1.32
C LYS A 89 -1.30 13.94 1.89
N GLU A 90 -1.38 14.61 3.04
CA GLU A 90 -0.27 15.27 3.72
C GLU A 90 0.87 14.33 4.15
N VAL A 91 0.61 13.02 4.29
CA VAL A 91 1.63 12.05 4.71
C VAL A 91 2.48 11.51 3.55
N TYR A 92 2.09 11.80 2.30
CA TYR A 92 2.76 11.28 1.12
C TYR A 92 3.77 12.30 0.59
N ASN A 93 5.06 11.97 0.70
CA ASN A 93 6.17 12.79 0.21
C ASN A 93 6.15 13.01 -1.31
N LYS A 94 5.44 12.17 -2.08
CA LYS A 94 5.37 12.25 -3.54
C LYS A 94 4.06 12.81 -4.09
N ILE A 95 3.14 13.24 -3.21
CA ILE A 95 1.90 13.90 -3.63
C ILE A 95 1.96 15.35 -3.15
N PRO A 96 2.13 16.33 -4.06
CA PRO A 96 2.19 17.72 -3.66
C PRO A 96 0.84 18.16 -3.08
N VAL A 97 0.89 18.88 -1.97
CA VAL A 97 -0.25 19.65 -1.45
C VAL A 97 -0.23 20.99 -2.14
N ASP A 98 -1.30 21.33 -2.83
CA ASP A 98 -1.46 22.59 -3.56
C ASP A 98 -2.50 23.43 -2.84
N SER A 99 -2.06 24.49 -2.15
CA SER A 99 -2.94 25.33 -1.36
C SER A 99 -3.98 26.11 -2.17
N GLU A 100 -3.81 26.23 -3.50
CA GLU A 100 -4.76 26.93 -4.37
C GLU A 100 -5.87 26.02 -4.90
N SER A 101 -5.55 24.76 -5.18
CA SER A 101 -6.50 23.78 -5.77
C SER A 101 -7.01 22.75 -4.77
N ASP A 102 -6.30 22.48 -3.68
CA ASP A 102 -6.80 21.70 -2.56
C ASP A 102 -7.77 22.58 -1.77
N ASP A 103 -9.04 22.19 -1.72
CA ASP A 103 -10.03 22.89 -0.92
C ASP A 103 -9.78 22.64 0.57
N THR A 104 -8.81 23.39 1.11
CA THR A 104 -8.41 23.39 2.50
C THR A 104 -9.47 23.97 3.44
N ARG A 105 -10.59 24.46 2.89
CA ARG A 105 -11.65 25.14 3.64
C ARG A 105 -12.54 24.19 4.46
N GLU A 106 -12.59 22.89 4.17
CA GLU A 106 -13.46 21.96 4.92
C GLU A 106 -12.92 20.57 5.29
N GLY A 107 -11.78 20.06 4.80
CA GLY A 107 -11.45 18.67 5.15
C GLY A 107 -10.07 18.14 4.79
N LYS A 108 -9.64 17.14 5.57
CA LYS A 108 -8.45 16.34 5.31
C LYS A 108 -8.66 15.53 4.03
N ILE A 109 -7.88 15.79 2.98
CA ILE A 109 -7.89 14.99 1.76
C ILE A 109 -7.31 13.61 2.08
N ALA A 110 -8.01 12.55 1.68
CA ALA A 110 -7.46 11.21 1.62
C ALA A 110 -7.03 10.88 0.19
N SER A 111 -5.90 10.20 0.02
CA SER A 111 -5.39 9.78 -1.28
C SER A 111 -5.21 8.27 -1.29
N ILE A 112 -5.79 7.63 -2.32
CA ILE A 112 -5.51 6.22 -2.64
C ILE A 112 -4.35 6.22 -3.64
N VAL A 113 -3.21 5.68 -3.24
CA VAL A 113 -1.97 5.76 -4.04
C VAL A 113 -1.58 4.44 -4.68
N CYS A 114 -2.25 3.36 -4.27
CA CYS A 114 -2.07 2.02 -4.81
C CYS A 114 -3.26 1.15 -4.45
N PHE A 115 -3.70 0.33 -5.41
CA PHE A 115 -4.81 -0.59 -5.25
C PHE A 115 -4.49 -1.88 -5.99
N LEU A 116 -4.51 -3.02 -5.31
CA LEU A 116 -4.09 -4.32 -5.84
C LEU A 116 -5.10 -5.39 -5.49
N ILE A 117 -5.43 -6.22 -6.47
CA ILE A 117 -6.25 -7.42 -6.29
C ILE A 117 -5.44 -8.64 -6.74
N ALA A 118 -5.38 -9.66 -5.89
CA ALA A 118 -4.76 -10.95 -6.20
C ALA A 118 -5.29 -11.50 -7.53
N PRO A 119 -4.43 -12.03 -8.44
CA PRO A 119 -4.85 -12.50 -9.76
C PRO A 119 -6.06 -13.44 -9.73
N ALA A 120 -6.07 -14.38 -8.77
CA ALA A 120 -7.15 -15.35 -8.58
C ALA A 120 -8.52 -14.73 -8.21
N HIS A 121 -8.54 -13.48 -7.74
CA HIS A 121 -9.75 -12.77 -7.29
C HIS A 121 -10.16 -11.58 -8.16
N ARG A 122 -9.42 -11.32 -9.25
CA ARG A 122 -9.79 -10.27 -10.23
C ARG A 122 -11.08 -10.63 -10.98
N LYS A 123 -11.81 -9.61 -11.45
CA LYS A 123 -13.09 -9.73 -12.19
C LYS A 123 -14.22 -10.43 -11.42
N LYS A 124 -14.12 -10.50 -10.08
CA LYS A 124 -15.13 -11.11 -9.19
C LYS A 124 -15.83 -10.09 -8.27
N GLY A 125 -15.69 -8.79 -8.55
CA GLY A 125 -16.32 -7.72 -7.75
C GLY A 125 -15.63 -7.42 -6.42
N LEU A 126 -14.35 -7.78 -6.26
CA LEU A 126 -13.57 -7.44 -5.06
C LEU A 126 -13.02 -5.99 -5.08
N ALA A 127 -12.80 -5.43 -6.26
CA ALA A 127 -12.24 -4.09 -6.47
C ALA A 127 -13.27 -2.97 -6.22
#